data_AF-A0A7W3WY32-F1
#
_entry.id   AF-A0A7W3WY32-F1
#
_cell.length_a   1.000
_cell.length_b   1.000
_cell.length_c   1.000
_cell.angle_alpha   90.00
_cell.angle_beta   90.00
_cell.angle_gamma   90.00
#
_symmetry.space_group_name_H-M   'P 1'
#
loop_
_entity.id
_entity.type
_entity.pdbx_description
1 polymer ?
#
loop_
_entity_poly.entity_id
_entity_poly.type
_entity_poly.pdbx_seq_one_letter_code
_entity_poly.pdbx_strand_id
1 'polypeptide(L)' 'LPPRPTLYTRYQEAGSAYRTHRAECARCTDTRHCPTGQPLYEAWARLQDLYLKQLRT' A
#
# COMPACT_ATOMS: atom_id res chain seq x y z
N LEU A 1 -22.53 13.33 2.06
CA LEU A 1 -21.11 12.91 2.08
C LEU A 1 -21.05 11.47 1.58
N PRO A 2 -20.18 11.10 0.64
CA PRO A 2 -20.02 9.70 0.25
C PRO A 2 -19.58 8.86 1.46
N PRO A 3 -19.93 7.56 1.51
CA PRO A 3 -19.48 6.67 2.56
C PRO A 3 -17.94 6.62 2.57
N ARG A 4 -17.36 6.48 3.77
CA ARG A 4 -15.91 6.29 3.90
C ARG A 4 -15.51 4.98 3.21
N PRO A 5 -14.37 4.95 2.49
CA PRO A 5 -13.91 3.74 1.82
C PRO A 5 -13.66 2.62 2.85
N THR A 6 -13.96 1.39 2.45
CA THR A 6 -13.72 0.20 3.27
C THR A 6 -12.22 -0.01 3.52
N LEU A 7 -11.85 -0.87 4.48
CA LEU A 7 -10.45 -1.24 4.68
C LEU A 7 -9.87 -1.91 3.44
N TYR A 8 -10.64 -2.77 2.77
CA TYR A 8 -10.25 -3.41 1.52
C TYR A 8 -9.98 -2.39 0.40
N THR A 9 -10.87 -1.41 0.23
CA THR A 9 -10.70 -0.32 -0.75
C THR A 9 -9.40 0.45 -0.50
N ARG A 10 -9.17 0.87 0.75
CA ARG A 10 -7.96 1.60 1.14
C ARG A 10 -6.69 0.77 0.91
N TYR A 11 -6.72 -0.51 1.26
CA TYR A 11 -5.63 -1.45 1.01
C TYR A 11 -5.29 -1.55 -0.48
N GLN A 12 -6.30 -1.69 -1.35
CA GLN A 12 -6.10 -1.80 -2.79
C GLN A 12 -5.58 -0.51 -3.42
N GLU A 13 -6.08 0.65 -2.98
CA GLU A 13 -5.59 1.97 -3.42
C GLU A 13 -4.11 2.19 -3.05
N ALA A 14 -3.74 1.89 -1.80
CA ALA A 14 -2.35 1.99 -1.35
C ALA A 14 -1.43 1.04 -2.13
N GLY A 15 -1.89 -0.19 -2.38
CA GLY A 15 -1.15 -1.16 -3.20
C GLY A 15 -0.99 -0.72 -4.65
N SER A 16 -2.01 -0.06 -5.22
CA SER A 16 -1.93 0.52 -6.55
C SER A 16 -0.87 1.63 -6.59
N ALA A 17 -0.93 2.59 -5.67
CA ALA A 17 0.02 3.70 -5.60
C ALA A 17 1.48 3.22 -5.45
N TYR A 18 1.72 2.25 -4.56
CA TYR A 18 3.04 1.65 -4.40
C TYR A 18 3.53 0.97 -5.69
N ARG A 19 2.69 0.14 -6.35
CA ARG A 19 3.06 -0.56 -7.58
C ARG A 19 3.32 0.39 -8.75
N THR A 20 2.51 1.44 -8.91
CA THR A 20 2.73 2.49 -9.92
C THR A 20 4.08 3.15 -9.71
N HIS A 21 4.38 3.58 -8.48
CA HIS A 21 5.68 4.19 -8.18
C HIS A 21 6.85 3.22 -8.44
N ARG A 22 6.73 1.96 -8.00
CA ARG A 22 7.77 0.94 -8.17
C ARG A 22 8.02 0.60 -9.65
N ALA A 23 7.00 0.68 -10.51
CA ALA A 23 7.14 0.46 -11.94
C ALA A 23 7.96 1.57 -12.64
N GLU A 24 7.88 2.80 -12.14
CA GLU A 24 8.52 3.98 -12.74
C GLU A 24 9.86 4.35 -12.08
N CYS A 25 10.11 3.88 -10.85
CA CYS A 25 11.28 4.27 -10.07
C CYS A 25 12.44 3.26 -10.19
N ALA A 26 13.49 3.63 -10.92
CA ALA A 26 14.72 2.83 -11.06
C ALA A 26 15.50 2.64 -9.74
N ARG A 27 15.22 3.43 -8.70
CA ARG A 27 15.87 3.32 -7.37
C ARG A 27 15.17 2.33 -6.44
N CYS A 28 13.92 1.98 -6.74
CA CYS A 28 13.15 1.05 -5.94
C CYS A 28 13.41 -0.37 -6.43
N THR A 29 13.71 -1.26 -5.51
CA THR A 29 13.74 -2.71 -5.69
C THR A 29 12.71 -3.36 -4.78
N ASP A 30 12.64 -4.69 -4.78
CA ASP A 30 11.74 -5.43 -3.89
C ASP A 30 12.10 -5.28 -2.40
N THR A 31 13.35 -4.94 -2.08
CA THR A 31 13.86 -4.87 -0.70
C THR A 31 14.44 -3.51 -0.32
N ARG A 32 14.52 -2.56 -1.27
CA ARG A 32 15.00 -1.20 -1.02
C ARG A 32 14.08 -0.21 -1.69
N HIS A 33 13.63 0.79 -0.93
CA HIS A 33 12.76 1.83 -1.43
C HIS A 33 13.45 3.19 -1.39
N CYS A 34 13.15 4.04 -2.37
CA CYS A 34 13.61 5.43 -2.34
C CYS A 34 12.81 6.22 -1.29
N PRO A 35 13.25 7.44 -0.90
CA PRO A 35 12.54 8.25 0.09
C PRO A 35 11.06 8.52 -0.23
N THR A 36 10.68 8.56 -1.51
CA THR A 36 9.27 8.68 -1.94
C THR A 36 8.53 7.35 -1.90
N GLY A 37 9.20 6.25 -2.24
CA GLY A 37 8.61 4.91 -2.29
C GLY A 37 8.44 4.27 -0.91
N GLN A 38 9.31 4.60 0.05
CA GLN A 38 9.28 4.03 1.40
C GLN A 38 7.95 4.28 2.11
N PRO A 39 7.39 5.51 2.16
CA PRO A 39 6.09 5.75 2.76
C PRO A 39 4.94 5.02 2.05
N LEU A 40 5.01 4.86 0.72
CA LEU A 40 3.99 4.14 -0.05
C LEU A 40 3.98 2.64 0.31
N TYR A 41 5.16 2.03 0.42
CA TYR A 41 5.32 0.66 0.86
C TYR A 41 4.79 0.47 2.28
N GLU A 42 5.20 1.33 3.23
CA GLU A 42 4.76 1.23 4.63
C GLU A 42 3.24 1.36 4.78
N ALA A 43 2.62 2.29 4.05
CA ALA A 43 1.19 2.46 4.06
C ALA A 43 0.46 1.22 3.52
N TRP A 44 0.93 0.67 2.39
CA TRP A 44 0.37 -0.54 1.80
C TRP A 44 0.53 -1.75 2.72
N ALA A 45 1.74 -1.99 3.24
CA ALA A 45 2.03 -3.11 4.13
C ALA A 45 1.17 -3.07 5.40
N ARG A 46 1.05 -1.89 6.03
CA ARG A 46 0.20 -1.71 7.21
C ARG A 46 -1.27 -2.02 6.93
N LEU A 47 -1.81 -1.57 5.79
CA LEU A 47 -3.20 -1.83 5.41
C LEU A 47 -3.43 -3.30 5.06
N GLN A 48 -2.45 -3.95 4.42
CA GLN A 48 -2.45 -5.38 4.17
C GLN A 48 -2.55 -6.15 5.49
N ASP A 49 -1.70 -5.84 6.46
CA ASP A 49 -1.70 -6.49 7.77
C ASP A 49 -3.04 -6.34 8.48
N LEU A 50 -3.63 -5.14 8.45
CA LEU A 50 -4.95 -4.89 9.05
C LEU A 50 -6.05 -5.70 8.35
N TYR A 51 -6.04 -5.76 7.02
CA TYR A 51 -7.04 -6.52 6.27
C TYR A 51 -6.90 -8.02 6.52
N LEU A 52 -5.67 -8.54 6.51
CA LEU A 52 -5.40 -9.95 6.80
C LEU A 52 -5.76 -10.33 8.24
N LYS A 53 -5.58 -9.42 9.21
CA LYS A 53 -6.07 -9.61 10.58
C LYS A 53 -7.59 -9.67 10.62
N GLN A 54 -8.28 -8.75 9.94
CA GLN A 54 -9.74 -8.73 9.88
C GLN A 54 -10.33 -10.03 9.31
N LEU A 55 -9.69 -10.62 8.28
CA LEU A 55 -10.16 -11.87 7.67
C LEU A 55 -9.98 -13.12 8.56
N ARG A 56 -9.18 -13.04 9.63
CA ARG A 56 -8.90 -14.15 10.56
C ARG A 56 -9.77 -14.13 11.81
N THR A 57 -10.52 -13.05 12.00
CA THR A 57 -11.51 -12.85 13.07
C THR A 57 -12.90 -13.17 12.58
#